data_AF-A0A3C1KIL9-F1
#
_entry.id   AF-A0A3C1KIL9-F1
#
_cell.length_a   1.000
_cell.length_b   1.000
_cell.length_c   1.000
_cell.angle_alpha   90.00
_cell.angle_beta   90.00
_cell.angle_gamma   90.00
#
_symmetry.space_group_name_H-M   'P 1'
#
loop_
_entity.id
_entity.type
_entity.pdbx_description
1 polymer ?
#
loop_
_entity_poly.entity_id
_entity_poly.type
_entity_poly.pdbx_seq_one_letter_code
_entity_poly.pdbx_strand_id
1 'polypeptide(L)'
;MSTRNPIRYTTRLLAAVLLLGVCSVTAAAKKPNILVIWGDDIGWSNLSAYHQGMLGGSTPNIDRIAQQGARFTDYYGEQSCTAGRSAFITGQHPLRTGLLKVGMPGAEIGLQAEDPTIAELLKPHGYATGQFGKNHLGD
;
A
#
# COMPACT_ATOMS: atom_id res chain seq x y z
N MET A 1 46.25 -31.48 37.71
CA MET A 1 45.15 -30.56 38.10
C MET A 1 45.43 -29.22 37.40
N SER A 2 44.78 -28.97 36.26
CA SER A 2 45.10 -27.82 35.38
C SER A 2 44.28 -26.60 35.78
N THR A 3 44.95 -25.56 36.30
CA THR A 3 44.33 -24.31 36.75
C THR A 3 43.96 -23.46 35.55
N ARG A 4 42.69 -23.47 35.15
CA ARG A 4 42.15 -22.63 34.08
C ARG A 4 42.14 -21.16 34.55
N ASN A 5 42.88 -20.30 33.86
CA ASN A 5 43.03 -18.88 34.19
C ASN A 5 41.70 -18.11 33.96
N PRO A 6 41.04 -17.57 35.00
CA PRO A 6 39.72 -16.93 34.88
C PRO A 6 39.76 -15.61 34.09
N ILE A 7 40.93 -14.95 34.03
CA ILE A 7 41.16 -13.67 33.35
C ILE A 7 40.98 -13.78 31.81
N ARG A 8 41.19 -14.97 31.24
CA ARG A 8 41.01 -15.21 29.80
C ARG A 8 39.54 -15.38 29.39
N TYR A 9 38.67 -15.73 30.34
CA TYR A 9 37.23 -15.89 30.09
C TYR A 9 36.50 -14.56 30.19
N THR A 10 36.89 -13.70 31.14
CA THR A 10 36.29 -12.37 31.32
C THR A 10 36.60 -11.43 30.16
N THR A 11 37.82 -11.46 29.61
CA THR A 11 38.19 -10.68 28.41
C THR A 11 37.46 -11.13 27.15
N ARG A 12 37.18 -12.44 27.00
CA ARG A 12 36.40 -12.98 25.86
C ARG A 12 34.91 -12.66 25.97
N LEU A 13 34.35 -12.67 27.18
CA LEU A 13 32.97 -12.27 27.45
C LEU A 13 32.74 -10.78 27.19
N LEU A 14 33.66 -9.90 27.61
CA LEU A 14 33.57 -8.47 27.32
C LEU A 14 33.63 -8.18 25.82
N ALA A 15 34.51 -8.86 25.08
CA ALA A 15 34.62 -8.70 23.63
C ALA A 15 33.35 -9.18 22.88
N ALA A 16 32.73 -10.27 23.33
CA ALA A 16 31.49 -10.78 22.74
C ALA A 16 30.28 -9.84 22.98
N VAL A 17 30.20 -9.21 24.16
CA VAL A 17 29.16 -8.22 24.48
C VAL A 17 29.33 -6.93 23.66
N LEU A 18 30.58 -6.47 23.44
CA LEU A 18 30.86 -5.34 22.56
C LEU A 18 30.53 -5.63 21.08
N LEU A 19 30.76 -6.85 20.60
CA LEU A 19 30.42 -7.26 19.23
C LEU A 19 28.89 -7.38 18.99
N LEU A 20 28.12 -7.70 20.03
CA LEU A 20 26.65 -7.74 19.96
C LEU A 20 26.01 -6.33 20.01
N GLY A 21 26.68 -5.33 20.60
CA GLY A 21 26.17 -3.96 20.73
C GLY A 21 26.28 -3.10 19.46
N VAL A 22 27.03 -3.51 18.44
CA VAL A 22 27.31 -2.69 17.24
C VAL A 22 26.43 -3.08 16.04
N CYS A 23 25.71 -4.20 16.10
CA CYS A 23 24.93 -4.70 14.96
C CYS A 23 23.49 -4.17 14.89
N SER A 24 23.14 -3.15 15.67
CA SER A 24 21.90 -2.38 15.49
C SER A 24 22.15 -1.12 14.68
N VAL A 25 22.82 -1.27 13.52
CA VAL A 25 22.65 -0.28 12.45
C VAL A 25 21.22 -0.44 11.98
N THR A 26 20.35 0.43 12.47
CA THR A 26 19.05 0.67 11.88
C THR A 26 19.30 1.02 10.42
N ALA A 27 19.11 0.04 9.53
CA ALA A 27 19.00 0.33 8.11
C ALA A 27 17.82 1.29 7.99
N ALA A 28 18.11 2.58 7.85
CA ALA A 28 17.09 3.59 7.59
C ALA A 28 16.30 3.06 6.40
N ALA A 29 15.04 2.69 6.65
CA ALA A 29 14.21 2.08 5.63
C ALA A 29 14.19 3.05 4.46
N LYS A 30 14.79 2.63 3.34
CA LYS A 30 14.81 3.46 2.14
C LYS A 30 13.36 3.82 1.83
N LYS A 31 13.13 5.10 1.55
CA LYS A 31 11.82 5.60 1.14
C LYS A 31 11.29 4.71 0.00
N PRO A 32 10.17 4.00 0.18
CA PRO A 32 9.67 3.07 -0.82
C PRO A 32 9.11 3.82 -2.02
N ASN A 33 9.03 3.15 -3.18
CA ASN A 33 8.15 3.60 -4.27
C ASN A 33 6.77 2.98 -4.07
N ILE A 34 5.72 3.79 -4.19
CA ILE A 34 4.34 3.36 -4.00
C ILE A 34 3.68 3.27 -5.38
N LEU A 35 3.21 2.08 -5.76
CA LEU A 35 2.47 1.83 -6.99
C LEU A 35 1.09 1.27 -6.64
N VAL A 36 0.05 1.94 -7.11
CA VAL A 36 -1.34 1.49 -6.97
C VAL A 36 -1.83 1.07 -8.35
N ILE A 37 -2.26 -0.18 -8.47
CA ILE A 37 -2.90 -0.71 -9.68
C ILE A 37 -4.40 -0.80 -9.39
N TRP A 38 -5.21 -0.05 -10.15
CA TRP A 38 -6.65 0.08 -9.89
C TRP A 38 -7.46 -0.50 -11.04
N GLY A 39 -8.14 -1.62 -10.82
CA GLY A 39 -9.09 -2.21 -11.77
C GLY A 39 -10.44 -1.49 -11.74
N ASP A 40 -11.07 -1.30 -12.90
CA ASP A 40 -12.43 -0.76 -13.04
C ASP A 40 -13.39 -1.93 -13.27
N ASP A 41 -14.50 -1.97 -12.52
CA ASP A 41 -15.52 -3.03 -12.60
C ASP A 41 -14.96 -4.48 -12.49
N ILE A 42 -13.94 -4.67 -11.64
CA ILE A 42 -13.38 -5.99 -11.33
C ILE A 42 -14.08 -6.58 -10.10
N GLY A 43 -14.85 -7.63 -10.33
CA GLY A 43 -15.44 -8.45 -9.27
C GLY A 43 -14.44 -9.40 -8.62
N TRP A 44 -14.74 -9.81 -7.40
CA TRP A 44 -13.91 -10.72 -6.59
C TRP A 44 -13.46 -11.97 -7.35
N SER A 45 -14.42 -12.62 -8.01
CA SER A 45 -14.19 -13.87 -8.73
C SER A 45 -13.57 -13.68 -10.11
N ASN A 46 -13.27 -12.45 -10.56
CA ASN A 46 -12.60 -12.25 -11.84
C ASN A 46 -11.08 -12.52 -11.79
N LEU A 47 -10.47 -12.53 -10.61
CA LEU A 47 -9.03 -12.79 -10.45
C LEU A 47 -8.80 -14.26 -10.08
N SER A 48 -7.88 -14.95 -10.77
CA SER A 48 -7.58 -16.36 -10.48
C SER A 48 -6.94 -16.58 -9.13
N ALA A 49 -6.30 -15.56 -8.58
CA ALA A 49 -5.92 -15.49 -7.17
C ALA A 49 -7.10 -15.74 -6.22
N TYR A 50 -8.34 -15.41 -6.57
CA TYR A 50 -9.51 -15.60 -5.69
C TYR A 50 -10.41 -16.76 -6.11
N HIS A 51 -10.65 -16.97 -7.40
CA HIS A 51 -11.51 -18.07 -7.85
C HIS A 51 -10.81 -19.43 -7.90
N GLN A 52 -9.48 -19.48 -7.79
CA GLN A 52 -8.69 -20.71 -7.63
C GLN A 52 -9.04 -21.83 -8.64
N GLY A 53 -9.26 -21.45 -9.91
CA GLY A 53 -9.61 -22.38 -10.99
C GLY A 53 -11.08 -22.81 -11.07
N MET A 54 -11.96 -22.32 -10.17
CA MET A 54 -13.41 -22.57 -10.25
C MET A 54 -14.08 -21.88 -11.45
N LEU A 55 -13.49 -20.79 -11.94
CA LEU A 55 -13.91 -20.09 -13.15
C LEU A 55 -12.85 -20.22 -14.24
N GLY A 56 -13.28 -20.04 -15.49
CA GLY A 56 -12.36 -19.93 -16.62
C GLY A 56 -11.57 -18.63 -16.58
N GLY A 57 -10.30 -18.68 -17.00
CA GLY A 57 -9.41 -17.53 -17.04
C GLY A 57 -8.23 -17.64 -16.05
N SER A 58 -7.17 -16.87 -16.34
CA SER A 58 -5.99 -16.76 -15.47
C SER A 58 -5.41 -15.36 -15.52
N THR A 59 -4.98 -14.86 -14.37
CA THR A 59 -4.34 -13.56 -14.16
C THR A 59 -2.92 -13.74 -13.62
N PRO A 60 -1.99 -14.40 -14.35
CA PRO A 60 -0.74 -14.91 -13.78
C PRO A 60 0.14 -13.83 -13.14
N ASN A 61 0.13 -12.61 -13.69
CA ASN A 61 0.87 -11.48 -13.11
C ASN A 61 0.28 -10.97 -11.80
N ILE A 62 -1.05 -10.98 -11.65
CA ILE A 62 -1.74 -10.59 -10.41
C ILE A 62 -1.60 -11.71 -9.37
N ASP A 63 -1.70 -12.96 -9.81
CA ASP A 63 -1.52 -14.14 -8.96
C ASP A 63 -0.11 -14.15 -8.33
N ARG A 64 0.92 -13.78 -9.10
CA ARG A 64 2.28 -13.61 -8.58
C ARG A 64 2.35 -12.55 -7.48
N ILE A 65 1.66 -11.41 -7.62
CA ILE A 65 1.62 -10.36 -6.59
C ILE A 65 0.95 -10.90 -5.31
N ALA A 66 -0.17 -11.62 -5.46
CA ALA A 66 -0.89 -12.21 -4.33
C ALA A 66 -0.05 -13.29 -3.60
N GLN A 67 0.71 -14.10 -4.33
CA GLN A 67 1.59 -15.14 -3.75
C GLN A 67 2.83 -14.57 -3.06
N GLN A 68 3.37 -13.46 -3.55
CA GLN A 68 4.59 -12.82 -3.02
C GLN A 68 4.29 -11.79 -1.92
N GLY A 69 3.01 -11.48 -1.68
CA GLY A 69 2.58 -10.45 -0.75
C GLY A 69 1.46 -10.92 0.16
N ALA A 70 0.57 -10.00 0.50
CA ALA A 70 -0.64 -10.28 1.24
C ALA A 70 -1.85 -10.29 0.31
N ARG A 71 -2.81 -11.19 0.58
CA ARG A 71 -4.10 -11.26 -0.08
C ARG A 71 -5.19 -11.09 0.97
N PHE A 72 -6.03 -10.07 0.82
CA PHE A 72 -7.15 -9.83 1.73
C PHE A 72 -8.30 -10.77 1.37
N THR A 73 -8.98 -11.33 2.36
CA THR A 73 -10.25 -12.09 2.18
C THR A 73 -11.48 -11.20 2.32
N ASP A 74 -11.30 -10.04 2.97
CA ASP A 74 -12.34 -9.08 3.27
C ASP A 74 -11.80 -7.69 2.92
N TYR A 75 -12.29 -7.14 1.80
CA TYR A 75 -11.97 -5.80 1.32
C TYR A 75 -13.21 -5.20 0.68
N TYR A 76 -13.57 -3.99 1.11
CA TYR A 76 -14.81 -3.33 0.71
C TYR A 76 -14.50 -2.09 -0.11
N GLY A 77 -15.31 -1.86 -1.15
CA GLY A 77 -15.30 -0.66 -1.96
C GLY A 77 -16.69 -0.04 -2.04
N GLU A 78 -16.74 1.21 -2.46
CA GLU A 78 -17.99 1.92 -2.70
C GLU A 78 -18.68 1.41 -3.98
N GLN A 79 -20.01 1.46 -3.98
CA GLN A 79 -20.89 1.00 -5.07
C GLN A 79 -20.80 1.78 -6.40
N SER A 80 -19.91 2.76 -6.53
CA SER A 80 -19.78 3.59 -7.73
C SER A 80 -18.33 3.90 -8.06
N CYS A 81 -17.98 3.97 -9.35
CA CYS A 81 -16.65 4.40 -9.80
C CYS A 81 -16.22 5.72 -9.15
N THR A 82 -17.10 6.73 -9.16
CA THR A 82 -16.82 8.08 -8.62
C THR A 82 -16.65 8.03 -7.10
N ALA A 83 -17.55 7.34 -6.40
CA ALA A 83 -17.48 7.19 -4.94
C ALA A 83 -16.23 6.43 -4.50
N GLY A 84 -15.91 5.30 -5.14
CA GLY A 84 -14.76 4.47 -4.76
C GLY A 84 -13.43 5.18 -4.99
N ARG A 85 -13.32 5.94 -6.10
CA ARG A 85 -12.13 6.75 -6.39
C ARG A 85 -12.01 7.93 -5.44
N SER A 86 -13.12 8.59 -5.11
CA SER A 86 -13.13 9.68 -4.14
C SER A 86 -12.70 9.17 -2.76
N ALA A 87 -13.28 8.07 -2.29
CA ALA A 87 -12.91 7.47 -1.02
C ALA A 87 -11.44 7.08 -0.96
N PHE A 88 -10.91 6.50 -2.03
CA PHE A 88 -9.52 6.10 -2.07
C PHE A 88 -8.55 7.27 -2.05
N ILE A 89 -8.76 8.24 -2.93
CA ILE A 89 -7.78 9.31 -3.10
C ILE A 89 -7.76 10.24 -1.89
N THR A 90 -8.91 10.43 -1.21
CA THR A 90 -9.00 11.32 -0.05
C THR A 90 -8.89 10.59 1.30
N GLY A 91 -9.11 9.28 1.33
CA GLY A 91 -9.23 8.52 2.58
C GLY A 91 -10.48 8.87 3.39
N GLN A 92 -11.51 9.45 2.76
CA GLN A 92 -12.72 9.92 3.42
C GLN A 92 -13.97 9.21 2.90
N HIS A 93 -15.02 9.15 3.72
CA HIS A 93 -16.32 8.70 3.25
C HIS A 93 -16.84 9.66 2.16
N PRO A 94 -17.32 9.19 0.98
CA PRO A 94 -17.66 10.05 -0.16
C PRO A 94 -18.76 11.09 0.11
N LEU A 95 -19.54 10.91 1.18
CA LEU A 95 -20.49 11.93 1.65
C LEU A 95 -19.81 13.28 1.93
N ARG A 96 -18.51 13.30 2.31
CA ARG A 96 -17.78 14.54 2.60
C ARG A 96 -17.46 15.35 1.33
N THR A 97 -17.23 14.67 0.22
CA THR A 97 -16.95 15.29 -1.09
C THR A 97 -18.23 15.43 -1.94
N GLY A 98 -19.32 14.77 -1.55
CA GLY A 98 -20.57 14.71 -2.31
C GLY A 98 -20.53 13.78 -3.54
N LEU A 99 -19.37 13.17 -3.83
CA LEU A 99 -19.12 12.30 -4.97
C LEU A 99 -19.70 10.88 -4.79
N LEU A 100 -20.98 10.77 -4.47
CA LEU A 100 -21.66 9.51 -4.14
C LEU A 100 -22.05 8.66 -5.37
N LYS A 101 -22.21 9.30 -6.53
CA LYS A 101 -22.64 8.69 -7.79
C LYS A 101 -21.90 9.34 -8.96
N VAL A 102 -21.98 8.70 -10.12
CA VAL A 102 -21.46 9.24 -11.37
C VAL A 102 -22.22 10.52 -11.72
N GLY A 103 -21.48 11.61 -11.88
CA GLY A 103 -22.01 12.87 -12.39
C GLY A 103 -22.23 12.81 -13.91
N MET A 104 -23.13 13.66 -14.42
CA MET A 104 -23.23 13.90 -15.85
C MET A 104 -22.00 14.70 -16.32
N PRO A 105 -21.55 14.54 -17.57
CA PRO A 105 -20.54 15.43 -18.14
C PRO A 105 -20.94 16.90 -17.98
N GLY A 106 -20.02 17.73 -17.52
CA GLY A 106 -20.20 19.14 -17.19
C GLY A 106 -20.90 19.42 -15.85
N ALA A 107 -21.08 18.41 -14.99
CA ALA A 107 -21.61 18.63 -13.65
C ALA A 107 -20.64 19.49 -12.82
N GLU A 108 -21.17 20.45 -12.06
CA GLU A 108 -20.36 21.32 -11.19
C GLU A 108 -19.70 20.56 -10.02
N ILE A 109 -20.20 19.37 -9.69
CA ILE A 109 -19.70 18.57 -8.57
C ILE A 109 -18.41 17.84 -8.94
N GLY A 110 -17.38 18.05 -8.14
CA GLY A 110 -16.03 17.49 -8.30
C GLY A 110 -15.25 17.60 -6.99
N LEU A 111 -14.04 17.02 -6.96
CA LEU A 111 -13.12 17.31 -5.86
C LEU A 111 -12.79 18.80 -5.83
N GLN A 112 -12.81 19.36 -4.63
CA GLN A 112 -12.46 20.75 -4.38
C GLN A 112 -10.96 20.88 -4.05
N ALA A 113 -10.42 22.09 -4.13
CA ALA A 113 -9.01 22.35 -3.83
C ALA A 113 -8.65 22.06 -2.36
N GLU A 114 -9.65 22.08 -1.48
CA GLU A 114 -9.51 21.80 -0.04
C GLU A 114 -9.60 20.30 0.28
N ASP A 115 -10.06 19.46 -0.65
CA ASP A 115 -10.16 18.02 -0.44
C ASP A 115 -8.75 17.39 -0.45
N PRO A 116 -8.27 16.85 0.68
CA PRO A 116 -6.92 16.33 0.73
C PRO A 116 -6.79 15.08 -0.13
N THR A 117 -5.75 14.99 -0.94
CA THR A 117 -5.44 13.78 -1.70
C THR A 117 -4.20 13.06 -1.16
N ILE A 118 -4.12 11.73 -1.31
CA ILE A 118 -2.92 10.95 -1.00
C ILE A 118 -1.68 11.49 -1.74
N ALA A 119 -1.85 12.04 -2.95
CA ALA A 119 -0.77 12.66 -3.70
C ALA A 119 -0.26 13.93 -3.02
N GLU A 120 -1.16 14.82 -2.59
CA GLU A 120 -0.80 16.04 -1.84
C GLU A 120 -0.18 15.73 -0.49
N LEU A 121 -0.65 14.67 0.19
CA LEU A 121 -0.05 14.21 1.44
C LEU A 121 1.38 13.69 1.22
N LEU A 122 1.66 12.99 0.12
CA LEU A 122 2.98 12.41 -0.16
C LEU A 122 3.99 13.42 -0.73
N LYS A 123 3.55 14.47 -1.45
CA LYS A 123 4.43 15.46 -2.08
C LYS A 123 5.41 16.14 -1.09
N PRO A 124 5.00 16.63 0.10
CA PRO A 124 5.90 17.20 1.10
C PRO A 124 6.97 16.22 1.60
N HIS A 125 6.73 14.91 1.52
CA HIS A 125 7.73 13.87 1.81
C HIS A 125 8.66 13.57 0.62
N GLY A 126 8.69 14.47 -0.37
CA GLY A 126 9.56 14.44 -1.55
C GLY A 126 9.18 13.39 -2.59
N TYR A 127 7.96 12.84 -2.55
CA TYR A 127 7.51 11.88 -3.56
C TYR A 127 7.16 12.59 -4.86
N ALA A 128 7.64 12.04 -5.99
CA ALA A 128 7.06 12.36 -7.28
C ALA A 128 5.74 11.58 -7.41
N THR A 129 4.66 12.27 -7.76
CA THR A 129 3.32 11.69 -7.86
C THR A 129 2.82 11.76 -9.29
N GLY A 130 2.19 10.69 -9.78
CA GLY A 130 1.56 10.66 -11.10
C GLY A 130 0.35 9.73 -11.10
N GLN A 131 -0.65 10.07 -11.90
CA GLN A 131 -1.85 9.28 -12.12
C GLN A 131 -2.04 9.10 -13.63
N PHE A 132 -2.36 7.88 -14.05
CA PHE A 132 -2.51 7.51 -15.44
C PHE A 132 -3.82 6.74 -15.62
N GLY A 133 -4.58 7.08 -16.65
CA GLY A 133 -5.89 6.48 -16.93
C GLY A 133 -7.06 7.26 -16.33
N LYS A 134 -8.11 6.54 -15.91
CA LYS A 134 -9.40 7.12 -15.50
C LYS A 134 -9.26 7.94 -14.20
N ASN A 135 -9.76 9.18 -14.22
CA ASN A 135 -9.86 10.07 -13.05
C ASN A 135 -11.23 9.94 -12.37
N HIS A 136 -12.28 10.45 -13.00
CA HIS A 136 -13.69 10.36 -12.57
C HIS A 136 -13.97 11.02 -11.21
N LEU A 137 -13.39 12.21 -10.99
CA LEU A 137 -13.41 12.98 -9.75
C LEU A 137 -13.85 14.45 -9.99
N GLY A 138 -14.68 14.67 -11.00
CA GLY A 138 -14.99 16.00 -11.56
C GLY A 138 -14.47 16.13 -12.99
N ASP A 139 -15.00 17.10 -13.72
CA ASP A 139 -14.61 17.47 -15.09
C ASP A 139 -13.68 18.69 -15.12
#